data_AF-A0A1F0QEF9-F1
#
_entry.id   AF-A0A1F0QEF9-F1
#
_cell.length_a   1.000
_cell.length_b   1.000
_cell.length_c   1.000
_cell.angle_alpha   90.00
_cell.angle_beta   90.00
_cell.angle_gamma   90.00
#
_symmetry.space_group_name_H-M   'P 1'
#
loop_
_entity.id
_entity.type
_entity.pdbx_description
1 polymer ?
#
loop_
_entity_poly.entity_id
_entity_poly.type
_entity_poly.pdbx_seq_one_letter_code
_entity_poly.pdbx_strand_id
1 'polypeptide(L)'
;MGKTVLLTELEDIAAQQGWAVIRVSGRSNSVTQLIDSIIPEKINQLASPSTRRIKDIRIAGLGGIGTEEIGTPPVPTLESRLRELSAHLRDSGILLTIDEIQDADPHDLEIIAVAFQHLVRDELDVSIVMAGLTAGVDKLLHLPGTTFLRRARRFHLGPVNPQATTSAFKDTAALTSIAFNDEAADRATEASHGYPFLIQLIGYLAWNAASQASETTISSTTVDAVLGEAITTMGTQVHDPAVRALSQRQLEYLHALADIADEAGTATSGAIAHELKTTTTSLSEVRARLLEQGLIDAPRHGTVALALPYLRDYLHAGGEQTYVD
;
A
#
# COMPACT_ATOMS: atom_id res chain seq x y z
N MET A 1 -4.33 1.00 -6.63
CA MET A 1 -3.10 1.84 -6.67
C MET A 1 -3.18 2.94 -5.61
N GLY A 2 -2.07 3.58 -5.21
CA GLY A 2 -2.09 4.75 -4.30
C GLY A 2 -2.51 4.48 -2.85
N LYS A 3 -2.51 3.22 -2.41
CA LYS A 3 -2.97 2.81 -1.07
C LYS A 3 -2.05 3.35 0.02
N THR A 4 -0.73 3.20 -0.13
CA THR A 4 0.29 3.69 0.80
C THR A 4 0.23 5.21 0.97
N VAL A 5 0.03 5.94 -0.14
CA VAL A 5 -0.14 7.41 -0.10
C VAL A 5 -1.39 7.78 0.67
N LEU A 6 -2.54 7.15 0.36
CA LEU A 6 -3.77 7.39 1.11
C LEU A 6 -3.62 7.06 2.60
N LEU A 7 -2.96 5.95 2.92
CA LEU A 7 -2.71 5.54 4.30
C LEU A 7 -1.86 6.60 5.03
N THR A 8 -0.81 7.10 4.38
CA THR A 8 0.05 8.17 4.91
C THR A 8 -0.74 9.46 5.16
N GLU A 9 -1.60 9.88 4.21
CA GLU A 9 -2.45 11.06 4.41
C GLU A 9 -3.42 10.89 5.59
N LEU A 10 -4.01 9.70 5.75
CA LEU A 10 -4.89 9.40 6.89
C LEU A 10 -4.12 9.43 8.22
N GLU A 11 -2.90 8.93 8.23
CA GLU A 11 -2.00 9.00 9.38
C GLU A 11 -1.65 10.45 9.74
N ASP A 12 -1.33 11.28 8.76
CA ASP A 12 -0.99 12.69 8.98
C ASP A 12 -2.20 13.47 9.51
N ILE A 13 -3.40 13.25 8.96
CA ILE A 13 -4.64 13.82 9.47
C ILE A 13 -4.89 13.40 10.93
N ALA A 14 -4.72 12.11 11.24
CA ALA A 14 -4.92 11.59 12.60
C ALA A 14 -3.89 12.18 13.58
N ALA A 15 -2.61 12.25 13.19
CA ALA A 15 -1.55 12.83 13.99
C ALA A 15 -1.78 14.33 14.26
N GLN A 16 -2.25 15.09 13.25
CA GLN A 16 -2.63 16.50 13.42
C GLN A 16 -3.81 16.67 14.41
N GLN A 17 -4.68 15.67 14.52
CA GLN A 17 -5.76 15.61 15.50
C GLN A 17 -5.34 15.02 16.85
N GLY A 18 -4.05 14.77 17.06
CA GLY A 18 -3.51 14.26 18.33
C GLY A 18 -3.70 12.76 18.56
N TRP A 19 -4.07 11.99 17.54
CA TRP A 19 -4.16 10.54 17.64
C TRP A 19 -2.76 9.91 17.67
N ALA A 20 -2.61 8.84 18.45
CA ALA A 20 -1.42 8.02 18.41
C ALA A 20 -1.44 7.11 17.17
N VAL A 21 -0.69 7.49 16.14
CA VAL A 21 -0.48 6.65 14.96
C VAL A 21 0.54 5.56 15.24
N ILE A 22 0.13 4.30 15.03
CA ILE A 22 0.94 3.10 15.16
C ILE A 22 0.92 2.36 13.81
N ARG A 23 2.07 2.36 13.14
CA ARG A 23 2.28 1.65 11.88
C ARG A 23 2.67 0.21 12.17
N VAL A 24 1.87 -0.73 11.70
CA VAL A 24 2.17 -2.16 11.75
C VAL A 24 2.89 -2.55 10.47
N SER A 25 4.06 -3.18 10.58
CA SER A 25 4.76 -3.70 9.42
C SER A 25 3.98 -4.89 8.83
N GLY A 26 3.98 -5.04 7.51
CA GLY A 26 3.53 -6.28 6.86
C GLY A 26 4.57 -7.40 6.93
N ARG A 27 5.63 -7.30 7.75
CA ARG A 27 6.70 -8.31 7.85
C ARG A 27 6.52 -9.19 9.10
N SER A 28 7.17 -10.35 9.11
CA SER A 28 7.13 -11.27 10.26
C SER A 28 7.57 -10.61 11.57
N ASN A 29 6.96 -11.02 12.69
CA ASN A 29 7.19 -10.53 14.06
C ASN A 29 6.66 -9.12 14.35
N SER A 30 5.61 -8.70 13.66
CA SER A 30 5.06 -7.36 13.83
C SER A 30 4.39 -7.19 15.19
N VAL A 31 3.69 -8.22 15.67
CA VAL A 31 3.09 -8.19 17.03
C VAL A 31 4.15 -8.06 18.11
N THR A 32 5.25 -8.81 18.02
CA THR A 32 6.36 -8.72 18.98
C THR A 32 6.97 -7.32 18.98
N GLN A 33 7.23 -6.73 17.81
CA GLN A 33 7.74 -5.37 17.72
C GLN A 33 6.78 -4.33 18.31
N LEU A 34 5.47 -4.50 18.09
CA LEU A 34 4.45 -3.66 18.71
C LEU A 34 4.51 -3.72 20.24
N ILE A 35 4.61 -4.93 20.79
CA ILE A 35 4.59 -5.17 22.24
C ILE A 35 5.87 -4.67 22.92
N ASP A 36 7.02 -4.90 22.29
CA ASP A 36 8.33 -4.75 22.93
C ASP A 36 9.01 -3.40 22.64
N SER A 37 8.67 -2.73 21.53
CA SER A 37 9.34 -1.49 21.11
C SER A 37 8.37 -0.38 20.69
N ILE A 38 7.54 -0.58 19.67
CA ILE A 38 6.80 0.52 19.03
C ILE A 38 5.82 1.20 20.01
N ILE A 39 4.99 0.42 20.71
CA ILE A 39 4.02 0.98 21.66
C ILE A 39 4.74 1.57 22.90
N PRO A 40 5.70 0.86 23.54
CA PRO A 40 6.49 1.45 24.62
C PRO A 40 7.20 2.76 24.26
N GLU A 41 7.79 2.86 23.07
CA GLU A 41 8.41 4.09 22.59
C GLU A 41 7.39 5.22 22.43
N LYS A 42 6.22 4.93 21.87
CA LYS A 42 5.14 5.92 21.76
C LYS A 42 4.67 6.40 23.13
N ILE A 43 4.50 5.49 24.09
CA ILE A 43 4.15 5.84 25.48
C ILE A 43 5.22 6.78 26.06
N ASN A 44 6.50 6.44 25.93
CA ASN A 44 7.59 7.27 26.45
C ASN A 44 7.64 8.68 25.82
N GLN A 45 7.33 8.79 24.53
CA GLN A 45 7.22 10.08 23.84
C GLN A 45 6.06 10.92 24.40
N LEU A 46 4.89 10.31 24.63
CA LEU A 46 3.71 10.97 25.19
C LEU A 46 3.88 11.31 26.68
N ALA A 47 4.59 10.47 27.43
CA ALA A 47 4.87 10.66 28.85
C ALA A 47 5.96 11.70 29.15
N SER A 48 6.63 12.25 28.12
CA SER A 48 7.76 13.18 28.29
C SER A 48 7.37 14.65 28.06
N PRO A 49 6.84 15.37 29.07
CA PRO A 49 7.09 16.79 29.24
C PRO A 49 8.32 16.97 30.15
N SER A 50 9.24 17.88 29.79
CA SER A 50 10.49 18.16 30.50
C SER A 50 10.36 18.19 32.04
N THR A 51 10.68 17.10 32.74
CA THR A 51 11.10 17.13 34.14
C THR A 51 11.94 15.89 34.43
N ARG A 52 13.27 16.07 34.45
CA ARG A 52 14.10 15.28 35.35
C ARG A 52 13.58 15.53 36.77
N ARG A 53 12.64 14.71 37.26
CA ARG A 53 12.44 14.58 38.69
C ARG A 53 13.72 13.92 39.23
N ILE A 54 14.47 14.71 39.99
CA ILE A 54 15.57 14.24 40.83
C ILE A 54 15.03 13.02 41.59
N LYS A 55 15.57 11.83 41.30
CA LYS A 55 15.32 10.64 42.11
C LYS A 55 15.87 10.95 43.51
N ASP A 56 14.95 11.05 44.45
CA ASP A 56 15.11 10.92 45.90
C ASP A 56 16.54 11.04 46.44
N ILE A 57 16.80 12.17 47.12
CA ILE A 57 17.80 12.22 48.18
C ILE A 57 17.32 11.25 49.27
N ARG A 58 17.89 10.04 49.30
CA ARG A 58 17.66 9.07 50.39
C ARG A 58 18.30 9.62 51.66
N ILE A 59 17.49 10.17 52.56
CA ILE A 59 17.87 10.33 53.97
C ILE A 59 17.84 8.94 54.59
N ALA A 60 19.00 8.46 55.01
CA ALA A 60 19.16 7.19 55.68
C ALA A 60 18.50 7.25 57.08
N GLY A 61 17.60 6.29 57.34
CA GLY A 61 17.09 6.02 58.68
C GLY A 61 15.57 6.10 58.76
N LEU A 62 14.91 4.95 58.63
CA LEU A 62 13.81 4.46 59.47
C LEU A 62 13.32 3.14 58.88
N GLY A 63 13.32 2.09 59.71
CA GLY A 63 13.18 0.70 59.30
C GLY A 63 11.76 0.27 58.94
N GLY A 64 11.69 -0.73 58.07
CA GLY A 64 10.52 -1.56 57.77
C GLY A 64 10.93 -2.62 56.76
N ILE A 65 10.97 -3.90 57.17
CA ILE A 65 11.12 -5.04 56.25
C ILE A 65 9.71 -5.52 55.93
N GLY A 66 9.16 -5.01 54.83
CA GLY A 66 8.01 -5.62 54.16
C GLY A 66 8.53 -6.44 52.99
N THR A 67 8.39 -7.75 53.06
CA THR A 67 8.51 -8.61 51.87
C THR A 67 7.22 -8.47 51.08
N GLU A 68 7.20 -7.54 50.12
CA GLU A 68 6.25 -7.64 49.01
C GLU A 68 6.65 -8.84 48.18
N GLU A 69 5.75 -9.80 48.08
CA GLU A 69 5.85 -10.91 47.15
C GLU A 69 5.64 -10.30 45.75
N ILE A 70 6.75 -9.87 45.12
CA ILE A 70 6.74 -9.38 43.74
C ILE A 70 6.46 -10.59 42.86
N GLY A 71 5.18 -10.89 42.65
CA GLY A 71 4.77 -11.81 41.60
C GLY A 71 5.37 -11.35 40.28
N THR A 72 5.86 -12.29 39.46
CA THR A 72 6.36 -11.96 38.12
C THR A 72 5.27 -11.18 37.39
N PRO A 73 5.55 -9.96 36.90
CA PRO A 73 4.55 -9.20 36.17
C PRO A 73 4.06 -10.05 34.98
N PRO A 74 2.74 -10.03 34.69
CA PRO A 74 2.20 -10.78 33.57
C PRO A 74 2.91 -10.38 32.26
N VAL A 75 3.15 -11.37 31.39
CA VAL A 75 3.78 -11.13 30.09
C VAL A 75 2.88 -10.17 29.29
N PRO A 76 3.40 -9.01 28.83
CA PRO A 76 2.59 -8.05 28.10
C PRO A 76 2.01 -8.65 26.82
N THR A 77 0.72 -8.43 26.61
CA THR A 77 0.02 -8.73 25.35
C THR A 77 -0.18 -7.45 24.53
N LEU A 78 -0.44 -7.59 23.23
CA LEU A 78 -0.78 -6.45 22.38
C LEU A 78 -1.95 -5.64 22.94
N GLU A 79 -3.00 -6.33 23.40
CA GLU A 79 -4.15 -5.69 24.03
C GLU A 79 -3.74 -4.87 25.27
N SER A 80 -2.95 -5.45 26.17
CA SER A 80 -2.49 -4.75 27.38
C SER A 80 -1.67 -3.49 27.06
N ARG A 81 -0.84 -3.55 26.02
CA ARG A 81 -0.02 -2.42 25.55
C ARG A 81 -0.85 -1.32 24.92
N LEU A 82 -1.84 -1.67 24.11
CA LEU A 82 -2.74 -0.69 23.51
C LEU A 82 -3.60 0.00 24.59
N ARG A 83 -4.03 -0.72 25.62
CA ARG A 83 -4.70 -0.11 26.79
C ARG A 83 -3.77 0.84 27.54
N GLU A 84 -2.52 0.43 27.80
CA GLU A 84 -1.51 1.28 28.42
C GLU A 84 -1.28 2.58 27.62
N LEU A 85 -1.18 2.48 26.28
CA LEU A 85 -1.06 3.63 25.40
C LEU A 85 -2.30 4.53 25.47
N SER A 86 -3.50 3.96 25.44
CA SER A 86 -4.75 4.73 25.50
C SER A 86 -4.87 5.57 26.77
N ALA A 87 -4.33 5.10 27.90
CA ALA A 87 -4.35 5.82 29.17
C ALA A 87 -3.47 7.10 29.16
N HIS A 88 -2.58 7.24 28.18
CA HIS A 88 -1.74 8.42 27.98
C HIS A 88 -2.34 9.43 27.00
N LEU A 89 -3.48 9.10 26.38
CA LEU A 89 -4.19 9.96 25.43
C LEU A 89 -5.36 10.66 26.12
N ARG A 90 -5.63 11.91 25.76
CA ARG A 90 -6.77 12.70 26.26
C ARG A 90 -7.53 13.25 25.07
N ASP A 91 -8.83 12.96 25.01
CA ASP A 91 -9.72 13.38 23.93
C ASP A 91 -9.22 12.98 22.52
N SER A 92 -8.41 11.92 22.43
CA SER A 92 -7.86 11.35 21.20
C SER A 92 -7.71 9.83 21.30
N GLY A 93 -7.48 9.18 20.15
CA GLY A 93 -7.45 7.72 20.05
C GLY A 93 -6.17 7.14 19.48
N ILE A 94 -6.17 5.83 19.29
CA ILE A 94 -5.09 5.09 18.64
C ILE A 94 -5.52 4.77 17.20
N LEU A 95 -4.69 5.14 16.22
CA LEU A 95 -4.85 4.69 14.84
C LEU A 95 -3.82 3.60 14.55
N LEU A 96 -4.30 2.39 14.28
CA LEU A 96 -3.49 1.29 13.74
C LEU A 96 -3.55 1.34 12.22
N THR A 97 -2.39 1.35 11.57
CA THR A 97 -2.31 1.24 10.11
C THR A 97 -1.53 0.00 9.70
N ILE A 98 -2.03 -0.74 8.71
CA ILE A 98 -1.35 -1.92 8.15
C ILE A 98 -1.32 -1.76 6.63
N ASP A 99 -0.13 -1.68 6.06
CA ASP A 99 0.05 -1.65 4.60
C ASP A 99 0.46 -3.02 4.07
N GLU A 100 0.15 -3.26 2.80
CA GLU A 100 0.38 -4.51 2.07
C GLU A 100 0.01 -5.76 2.88
N ILE A 101 -1.24 -5.84 3.35
CA ILE A 101 -1.73 -6.96 4.18
C ILE A 101 -1.57 -8.35 3.54
N GLN A 102 -1.35 -8.44 2.22
CA GLN A 102 -1.03 -9.72 1.56
C GLN A 102 0.34 -10.29 1.97
N ASP A 103 1.26 -9.44 2.44
CA ASP A 103 2.61 -9.83 2.84
C ASP A 103 2.70 -10.13 4.35
N ALA A 104 1.69 -9.70 5.12
CA ALA A 104 1.63 -9.86 6.57
C ALA A 104 1.42 -11.32 7.01
N ASP A 105 2.01 -11.66 8.16
CA ASP A 105 1.81 -12.97 8.79
C ASP A 105 0.34 -13.12 9.22
N PRO A 106 -0.39 -14.17 8.76
CA PRO A 106 -1.76 -14.41 9.14
C PRO A 106 -2.00 -14.50 10.65
N HIS A 107 -1.04 -15.04 11.40
CA HIS A 107 -1.13 -15.16 12.85
C HIS A 107 -1.05 -13.79 13.53
N ASP A 108 -0.16 -12.91 13.06
CA ASP A 108 -0.06 -11.53 13.57
C ASP A 108 -1.36 -10.76 13.27
N LEU A 109 -1.93 -10.92 12.08
CA LEU A 109 -3.21 -10.30 11.71
C LEU A 109 -4.37 -10.79 12.60
N GLU A 110 -4.41 -12.08 12.95
CA GLU A 110 -5.40 -12.63 13.87
C GLU A 110 -5.28 -11.99 15.27
N ILE A 111 -4.06 -11.91 15.82
CA ILE A 111 -3.82 -11.31 17.14
C ILE A 111 -4.24 -9.83 17.14
N ILE A 112 -3.88 -9.07 16.09
CA ILE A 112 -4.26 -7.66 15.95
C ILE A 112 -5.78 -7.51 15.87
N ALA A 113 -6.45 -8.34 15.06
CA ALA A 113 -7.90 -8.29 14.90
C ALA A 113 -8.65 -8.58 16.21
N VAL A 114 -8.19 -9.59 16.97
CA VAL A 114 -8.77 -9.95 18.27
C VAL A 114 -8.56 -8.83 19.29
N ALA A 115 -7.33 -8.31 19.39
CA ALA A 115 -7.03 -7.20 20.30
C ALA A 115 -7.88 -5.96 19.95
N PHE A 116 -7.94 -5.58 18.68
CA PHE A 116 -8.76 -4.47 18.22
C PHE A 116 -10.25 -4.67 18.55
N GLN A 117 -10.79 -5.87 18.33
CA GLN A 117 -12.18 -6.18 18.67
C GLN A 117 -12.47 -6.00 20.16
N HIS A 118 -11.56 -6.40 21.04
CA HIS A 118 -11.72 -6.21 22.49
C HIS A 118 -11.71 -4.73 22.88
N LEU A 119 -10.79 -3.93 22.31
CA LEU A 119 -10.70 -2.50 22.59
C LEU A 119 -11.95 -1.75 22.13
N VAL A 120 -12.47 -2.07 20.93
CA VAL A 120 -13.74 -1.50 20.43
C VAL A 120 -14.92 -1.91 21.32
N ARG A 121 -14.96 -3.16 21.80
CA ARG A 121 -16.03 -3.65 22.69
C ARG A 121 -16.04 -2.91 24.03
N ASP A 122 -14.89 -2.50 24.50
CA ASP A 122 -14.73 -1.75 25.74
C ASP A 122 -14.82 -0.23 25.53
N GLU A 123 -15.28 0.22 24.36
CA GLU A 123 -15.52 1.64 24.02
C GLU A 123 -14.26 2.52 24.08
N LEU A 124 -13.08 1.94 23.81
CA LEU A 124 -11.86 2.74 23.63
C LEU A 124 -11.85 3.40 22.25
N ASP A 125 -11.32 4.63 22.18
CA ASP A 125 -11.09 5.35 20.93
C ASP A 125 -9.95 4.71 20.14
N VAL A 126 -10.30 3.69 19.35
CA VAL A 126 -9.37 2.98 18.47
C VAL A 126 -9.92 2.91 17.05
N SER A 127 -9.02 3.08 16.08
CA SER A 127 -9.33 2.93 14.65
C SER A 127 -8.27 2.05 13.99
N ILE A 128 -8.68 1.34 12.94
CA ILE A 128 -7.79 0.51 12.13
C ILE A 128 -8.02 0.79 10.65
N VAL A 129 -6.94 1.03 9.92
CA VAL A 129 -6.95 1.17 8.46
C VAL A 129 -5.98 0.15 7.88
N MET A 130 -6.47 -0.65 6.93
CA MET A 130 -5.70 -1.72 6.30
C MET A 130 -5.70 -1.51 4.79
N ALA A 131 -4.51 -1.59 4.20
CA ALA A 131 -4.27 -1.48 2.78
C ALA A 131 -3.63 -2.76 2.25
N GLY A 132 -4.07 -3.20 1.07
CA GLY A 132 -3.45 -4.33 0.38
C GLY A 132 -4.18 -4.67 -0.90
N LEU A 133 -3.72 -5.72 -1.58
CA LEU A 133 -4.36 -6.23 -2.79
C LEU A 133 -5.68 -6.94 -2.46
N THR A 134 -6.58 -7.01 -3.44
CA THR A 134 -7.90 -7.66 -3.30
C THR A 134 -7.77 -9.07 -2.75
N ALA A 135 -6.83 -9.86 -3.27
CA ALA A 135 -6.57 -11.22 -2.79
C ALA A 135 -6.09 -11.24 -1.32
N GLY A 136 -5.27 -10.28 -0.90
CA GLY A 136 -4.84 -10.13 0.49
C GLY A 136 -6.00 -9.79 1.43
N VAL A 137 -6.86 -8.85 1.02
CA VAL A 137 -8.08 -8.49 1.75
C VAL A 137 -9.00 -9.69 1.88
N ASP A 138 -9.21 -10.45 0.80
CA ASP A 138 -10.05 -11.64 0.85
C ASP A 138 -9.47 -12.70 1.79
N LYS A 139 -8.15 -12.96 1.75
CA LYS A 139 -7.48 -13.87 2.68
C LYS A 139 -7.69 -13.43 4.14
N LEU A 140 -7.45 -12.17 4.47
CA LEU A 140 -7.66 -11.61 5.81
C LEU A 140 -9.08 -11.89 6.32
N LEU A 141 -10.10 -11.72 5.49
CA LEU A 141 -11.50 -11.88 5.87
C LEU A 141 -11.96 -13.35 6.03
N HIS A 142 -11.10 -14.30 5.67
CA HIS A 142 -11.29 -15.73 5.89
C HIS A 142 -10.49 -16.26 7.09
N LEU A 143 -9.62 -15.44 7.69
CA LEU A 143 -8.89 -15.85 8.89
C LEU A 143 -9.83 -16.04 10.10
N PRO A 144 -9.50 -16.94 11.04
CA PRO A 144 -10.17 -17.02 12.33
C PRO A 144 -10.16 -15.67 13.05
N GLY A 145 -11.20 -15.36 13.84
CA GLY A 145 -11.26 -14.14 14.64
C GLY A 145 -11.50 -12.83 13.87
N THR A 146 -11.36 -12.79 12.54
CA THR A 146 -11.49 -11.54 11.75
C THR A 146 -12.91 -11.22 11.30
N THR A 147 -13.92 -11.97 11.75
CA THR A 147 -15.32 -11.78 11.33
C THR A 147 -15.82 -10.37 11.60
N PHE A 148 -15.34 -9.71 12.66
CA PHE A 148 -15.65 -8.30 12.93
C PHE A 148 -15.22 -7.37 11.79
N LEU A 149 -14.04 -7.61 11.20
CA LEU A 149 -13.47 -6.80 10.12
C LEU A 149 -14.29 -6.86 8.82
N ARG A 150 -15.17 -7.87 8.67
CA ARG A 150 -16.11 -7.93 7.54
C ARG A 150 -17.06 -6.72 7.49
N ARG A 151 -17.29 -6.07 8.64
CA ARG A 151 -18.13 -4.87 8.78
C ARG A 151 -17.35 -3.57 8.58
N ALA A 152 -16.03 -3.62 8.42
CA ALA A 152 -15.23 -2.45 8.09
C ALA A 152 -15.67 -1.87 6.73
N ARG A 153 -15.62 -0.55 6.60
CA ARG A 153 -15.87 0.11 5.31
C ARG A 153 -14.75 -0.27 4.34
N ARG A 154 -15.13 -0.62 3.11
CA ARG A 154 -14.20 -0.99 2.05
C ARG A 154 -14.16 0.09 1.00
N PHE A 155 -12.95 0.51 0.64
CA PHE A 155 -12.69 1.44 -0.44
C PHE A 155 -11.84 0.71 -1.49
N HIS A 156 -12.27 0.77 -2.75
CA HIS A 156 -11.52 0.21 -3.86
C HIS A 156 -10.85 1.34 -4.61
N LEU A 157 -9.52 1.36 -4.62
CA LEU A 157 -8.73 2.41 -5.29
C LEU A 157 -8.33 1.93 -6.69
N GLY A 158 -9.13 2.33 -7.68
CA GLY A 158 -8.79 2.18 -9.09
C GLY A 158 -7.76 3.21 -9.58
N PRO A 159 -7.57 3.30 -10.90
CA PRO A 159 -6.79 4.38 -11.52
C PRO A 159 -7.33 5.76 -11.10
N VAL A 160 -6.43 6.74 -11.03
CA VAL A 160 -6.79 8.14 -10.81
C VAL A 160 -7.63 8.60 -12.00
N ASN A 161 -8.79 9.18 -11.71
CA ASN A 161 -9.70 9.60 -12.78
C ASN A 161 -9.05 10.70 -13.66
N PRO A 162 -9.40 10.79 -14.95
CA PRO A 162 -8.75 11.71 -15.87
C PRO A 162 -8.73 13.16 -15.40
N GLN A 163 -9.83 13.67 -14.83
CA GLN A 163 -9.92 15.06 -14.36
C GLN A 163 -8.93 15.35 -13.22
N ALA A 164 -8.83 14.44 -12.25
CA ALA A 164 -7.87 14.54 -11.16
C ALA A 164 -6.42 14.41 -11.67
N THR A 165 -6.17 13.53 -12.64
CA THR A 165 -4.86 13.39 -13.27
C THR A 165 -4.43 14.66 -14.02
N THR A 166 -5.31 15.23 -14.84
CA THR A 166 -5.06 16.50 -15.55
C THR A 166 -4.79 17.63 -14.57
N SER A 167 -5.57 17.71 -13.49
CA SER A 167 -5.36 18.70 -12.42
C SER A 167 -4.02 18.49 -11.74
N ALA A 168 -3.64 17.24 -11.42
CA ALA A 168 -2.35 16.93 -10.80
C ALA A 168 -1.17 17.42 -11.65
N PHE A 169 -1.21 17.24 -12.97
CA PHE A 169 -0.16 17.77 -13.86
C PHE A 169 -0.10 19.30 -13.84
N LYS A 170 -1.26 19.96 -13.99
CA LYS A 170 -1.33 21.43 -14.04
C LYS A 170 -0.96 22.08 -12.73
N ASP A 171 -1.57 21.63 -11.63
CA ASP A 171 -1.41 22.21 -10.30
C ASP A 171 0.02 22.03 -9.78
N THR A 172 0.61 20.84 -9.99
CA THR A 172 1.99 20.58 -9.57
C THR A 172 2.99 21.42 -10.37
N ALA A 173 2.81 21.53 -11.69
CA ALA A 173 3.67 22.36 -12.53
C ALA A 173 3.55 23.85 -12.20
N ALA A 174 2.34 24.32 -11.89
CA ALA A 174 2.05 25.70 -11.52
C ALA A 174 2.72 26.16 -10.20
N LEU A 175 3.25 25.24 -9.39
CA LEU A 175 4.14 25.57 -8.27
C LEU A 175 5.51 26.10 -8.74
N THR A 176 5.80 26.02 -10.04
CA THR A 176 7.02 26.48 -10.69
C THR A 176 6.71 27.54 -11.77
N SER A 177 7.73 28.04 -12.47
CA SER A 177 7.55 28.95 -13.61
C SER A 177 7.26 28.24 -14.94
N ILE A 178 7.11 26.91 -14.93
CA ILE A 178 6.85 26.09 -16.11
C ILE A 178 5.46 25.46 -15.97
N ALA A 179 4.60 25.62 -16.96
CA ALA A 179 3.22 25.12 -16.91
C ALA A 179 2.90 24.17 -18.07
N PHE A 180 2.04 23.18 -17.83
CA PHE A 180 1.41 22.42 -18.92
C PHE A 180 0.39 23.30 -19.65
N ASN A 181 0.40 23.28 -20.98
CA ASN A 181 -0.79 23.72 -21.73
C ASN A 181 -1.88 22.63 -21.69
N ASP A 182 -3.09 22.96 -22.15
CA ASP A 182 -4.24 22.04 -22.07
C ASP A 182 -3.99 20.74 -22.84
N GLU A 183 -3.52 20.83 -24.08
CA GLU A 183 -3.23 19.65 -24.92
C GLU A 183 -2.17 18.73 -24.31
N ALA A 184 -1.13 19.30 -23.69
CA ALA A 184 -0.08 18.55 -23.02
C ALA A 184 -0.61 17.82 -21.79
N ALA A 185 -1.45 18.48 -21.00
CA ALA A 185 -2.04 17.87 -19.82
C ALA A 185 -2.99 16.73 -20.19
N ASP A 186 -3.79 16.89 -21.24
CA ASP A 186 -4.67 15.84 -21.76
C ASP A 186 -3.86 14.65 -22.30
N ARG A 187 -2.79 14.94 -23.07
CA ARG A 187 -1.90 13.91 -23.61
C ARG A 187 -1.18 13.13 -22.52
N ALA A 188 -0.64 13.81 -21.51
CA ALA A 188 0.00 13.18 -20.36
C ALA A 188 -1.00 12.37 -19.52
N THR A 189 -2.24 12.87 -19.39
CA THR A 189 -3.33 12.17 -18.69
C THR A 189 -3.63 10.84 -19.36
N GLU A 190 -3.83 10.83 -20.68
CA GLU A 190 -4.06 9.61 -21.46
C GLU A 190 -2.90 8.62 -21.29
N ALA A 191 -1.67 9.07 -21.53
CA ALA A 191 -0.48 8.21 -21.49
C ALA A 191 -0.18 7.66 -20.08
N SER A 192 -0.65 8.33 -19.03
CA SER A 192 -0.45 7.85 -17.66
C SER A 192 -1.36 6.67 -17.28
N HIS A 193 -2.45 6.45 -18.02
CA HIS A 193 -3.52 5.51 -17.66
C HIS A 193 -4.07 5.70 -16.24
N GLY A 194 -3.93 6.89 -15.65
CA GLY A 194 -4.29 7.15 -14.25
C GLY A 194 -3.44 6.39 -13.22
N TYR A 195 -2.29 5.84 -13.63
CA TYR A 195 -1.38 5.10 -12.75
C TYR A 195 -0.44 6.07 -12.03
N PRO A 196 -0.46 6.17 -10.68
CA PRO A 196 0.24 7.23 -9.95
C PRO A 196 1.73 7.38 -10.28
N PHE A 197 2.45 6.27 -10.44
CA PHE A 197 3.87 6.31 -10.80
C PHE A 197 4.10 6.88 -12.20
N LEU A 198 3.24 6.55 -13.19
CA LEU A 198 3.34 7.14 -14.53
C LEU A 198 2.96 8.62 -14.53
N ILE A 199 1.96 9.03 -13.72
CA ILE A 199 1.62 10.45 -13.56
C ILE A 199 2.85 11.23 -13.08
N GLN A 200 3.50 10.73 -12.03
CA GLN A 200 4.70 11.36 -11.47
C GLN A 200 5.87 11.35 -12.48
N LEU A 201 6.11 10.21 -13.12
CA LEU A 201 7.23 10.02 -14.04
C LEU A 201 7.10 10.88 -15.30
N ILE A 202 5.95 10.86 -15.97
CA ILE A 202 5.69 11.68 -17.16
C ILE A 202 5.80 13.17 -16.78
N GLY A 203 5.24 13.57 -15.63
CA GLY A 203 5.30 14.95 -15.16
C GLY A 203 6.74 15.41 -14.92
N TYR A 204 7.53 14.58 -14.24
CA TYR A 204 8.95 14.82 -13.98
C TYR A 204 9.77 14.93 -15.27
N LEU A 205 9.62 13.98 -16.20
CA LEU A 205 10.38 13.97 -17.45
C LEU A 205 10.01 15.16 -18.35
N ALA A 206 8.72 15.46 -18.50
CA ALA A 206 8.26 16.57 -19.31
C ALA A 206 8.71 17.92 -18.73
N TRP A 207 8.64 18.09 -17.41
CA TRP A 207 9.14 19.29 -16.73
C TRP A 207 10.65 19.45 -16.90
N ASN A 208 11.42 18.36 -16.73
CA ASN A 208 12.87 18.39 -16.94
C ASN A 208 13.23 18.75 -18.39
N ALA A 209 12.52 18.19 -19.37
CA ALA A 209 12.75 18.49 -20.79
C ALA A 209 12.50 19.98 -21.08
N ALA A 210 11.37 20.54 -20.64
CA ALA A 210 11.07 21.95 -20.79
C ALA A 210 12.09 22.85 -20.06
N SER A 211 12.47 22.49 -18.84
CA SER A 211 13.46 23.23 -18.06
C SER A 211 14.83 23.26 -18.76
N GLN A 212 15.28 22.14 -19.33
CA GLN A 212 16.54 22.07 -20.07
C GLN A 212 16.49 22.90 -21.37
N ALA A 213 15.33 22.92 -22.04
CA ALA A 213 15.09 23.75 -23.21
C ALA A 213 14.88 25.25 -22.89
N SER A 214 14.90 25.63 -21.60
CA SER A 214 14.56 26.99 -21.13
C SER A 214 13.16 27.44 -21.57
N GLU A 215 12.22 26.49 -21.69
CA GLU A 215 10.82 26.75 -21.99
C GLU A 215 10.03 27.03 -20.72
N THR A 216 8.97 27.83 -20.85
CA THR A 216 8.02 28.11 -19.75
C THR A 216 6.70 27.37 -19.92
N THR A 217 6.54 26.62 -21.00
CA THR A 217 5.32 25.88 -21.32
C THR A 217 5.68 24.49 -21.82
N ILE A 218 5.10 23.46 -21.20
CA ILE A 218 5.16 22.08 -21.65
C ILE A 218 4.03 21.89 -22.68
N SER A 219 4.40 21.55 -23.91
CA SER A 219 3.47 21.24 -25.00
C SER A 219 3.24 19.73 -25.14
N SER A 220 2.22 19.35 -25.92
CA SER A 220 1.96 17.96 -26.27
C SER A 220 3.16 17.30 -26.95
N THR A 221 3.91 18.04 -27.78
CA THR A 221 5.14 17.55 -28.41
C THR A 221 6.24 17.26 -27.38
N THR A 222 6.36 18.07 -26.33
CA THR A 222 7.31 17.82 -25.23
C THR A 222 6.93 16.55 -24.47
N VAL A 223 5.63 16.33 -24.24
CA VAL A 223 5.13 15.09 -23.64
C VAL A 223 5.46 13.89 -24.53
N ASP A 224 5.09 13.92 -25.81
CA ASP A 224 5.35 12.83 -26.75
C ASP A 224 6.84 12.47 -26.85
N ALA A 225 7.73 13.47 -26.79
CA ALA A 225 9.17 13.26 -26.82
C ALA A 225 9.69 12.47 -25.60
N VAL A 226 9.03 12.56 -24.44
CA VAL A 226 9.46 11.86 -23.21
C VAL A 226 8.73 10.54 -22.96
N LEU A 227 7.65 10.24 -23.70
CA LEU A 227 6.84 9.04 -23.45
C LEU A 227 7.61 7.75 -23.66
N GLY A 228 8.51 7.70 -24.66
CA GLY A 228 9.38 6.54 -24.87
C GLY A 228 10.19 6.21 -23.62
N GLU A 229 10.84 7.22 -23.05
CA GLU A 229 11.61 7.08 -21.80
C GLU A 229 10.73 6.69 -20.61
N ALA A 230 9.54 7.27 -20.50
CA ALA A 230 8.59 6.94 -19.43
C ALA A 230 8.14 5.47 -19.49
N ILE A 231 7.81 4.96 -20.69
CA ILE A 231 7.39 3.58 -20.91
C ILE A 231 8.56 2.61 -20.67
N THR A 232 9.75 2.91 -21.17
CA THR A 232 10.95 2.10 -20.91
C THR A 232 11.25 2.03 -19.41
N THR A 233 11.19 3.17 -18.72
CA THR A 233 11.41 3.24 -17.27
C THR A 233 10.36 2.45 -16.49
N MET A 234 9.09 2.51 -16.89
CA MET A 234 8.02 1.65 -16.34
C MET A 234 8.33 0.16 -16.54
N GLY A 235 8.81 -0.21 -17.74
CA GLY A 235 9.32 -1.54 -18.04
C GLY A 235 10.37 -1.98 -17.02
N THR A 236 11.47 -1.24 -16.93
CA THR A 236 12.62 -1.60 -16.08
C THR A 236 12.33 -1.56 -14.58
N GLN A 237 11.53 -0.60 -14.10
CA GLN A 237 11.32 -0.41 -12.66
C GLN A 237 10.13 -1.19 -12.11
N VAL A 238 9.13 -1.51 -12.94
CA VAL A 238 7.88 -2.14 -12.47
C VAL A 238 7.67 -3.51 -13.13
N HIS A 239 7.74 -3.59 -14.46
CA HIS A 239 7.43 -4.85 -15.16
C HIS A 239 8.54 -5.88 -14.97
N ASP A 240 9.80 -5.49 -15.19
CA ASP A 240 10.99 -6.32 -15.07
C ASP A 240 11.04 -7.08 -13.73
N PRO A 241 10.99 -6.40 -12.55
CA PRO A 241 11.03 -7.12 -11.27
C PRO A 241 9.82 -8.03 -11.07
N ALA A 242 8.63 -7.59 -11.50
CA ALA A 242 7.40 -8.33 -11.31
C ALA A 242 7.34 -9.61 -12.18
N VAL A 243 7.82 -9.53 -13.42
CA VAL A 243 7.86 -10.63 -14.39
C VAL A 243 9.00 -11.62 -14.08
N ARG A 244 10.17 -11.14 -13.64
CA ARG A 244 11.31 -12.02 -13.25
C ARG A 244 10.99 -12.96 -12.10
N ALA A 245 10.07 -12.58 -11.21
CA ALA A 245 9.65 -13.40 -10.08
C ALA A 245 8.68 -14.54 -10.46
N LEU A 246 8.28 -14.62 -11.73
CA LEU A 246 7.24 -15.56 -12.18
C LEU A 246 7.81 -16.91 -12.61
N SER A 247 7.03 -17.95 -12.34
CA SER A 247 7.25 -19.26 -12.95
C SER A 247 6.90 -19.25 -14.44
N GLN A 248 7.45 -20.20 -15.20
CA GLN A 248 7.15 -20.38 -16.61
C GLN A 248 5.64 -20.45 -16.90
N ARG A 249 4.87 -21.16 -16.07
CA ARG A 249 3.41 -21.28 -16.22
C ARG A 249 2.67 -19.95 -16.00
N GLN A 250 3.18 -19.10 -15.10
CA GLN A 250 2.62 -17.77 -14.88
C GLN A 250 2.92 -16.86 -16.07
N LEU A 251 4.12 -16.96 -16.65
CA LEU A 251 4.48 -16.23 -17.88
C LEU A 251 3.61 -16.65 -19.05
N GLU A 252 3.46 -17.95 -19.30
CA GLU A 252 2.58 -18.51 -20.34
C GLU A 252 1.14 -18.00 -20.19
N TYR A 253 0.64 -17.91 -18.95
CA TYR A 253 -0.67 -17.34 -18.67
C TYR A 253 -0.78 -15.86 -19.03
N LEU A 254 0.23 -15.06 -18.66
CA LEU A 254 0.25 -13.63 -18.97
C LEU A 254 0.38 -13.35 -20.47
N HIS A 255 1.20 -14.12 -21.19
CA HIS A 255 1.29 -14.03 -22.65
C HIS A 255 -0.03 -14.39 -23.32
N ALA A 256 -0.64 -15.52 -22.95
CA ALA A 256 -1.94 -15.91 -23.50
C ALA A 256 -3.03 -14.85 -23.21
N LEU A 257 -3.01 -14.24 -22.02
CA LEU A 257 -3.89 -13.12 -21.71
C LEU A 257 -3.58 -11.88 -22.58
N ALA A 258 -2.31 -11.51 -22.73
CA ALA A 258 -1.88 -10.37 -23.51
C ALA A 258 -2.29 -10.48 -25.00
N ASP A 259 -2.16 -11.69 -25.57
CA ASP A 259 -2.46 -12.02 -26.96
C ASP A 259 -3.97 -11.94 -27.28
N ILE A 260 -4.83 -12.41 -26.37
CA ILE A 260 -6.26 -12.57 -26.64
C ILE A 260 -7.15 -11.50 -26.00
N ALA A 261 -6.60 -10.69 -25.08
CA ALA A 261 -7.40 -9.69 -24.39
C ALA A 261 -7.88 -8.59 -25.35
N ASP A 262 -9.04 -8.01 -25.03
CA ASP A 262 -9.62 -6.91 -25.78
C ASP A 262 -8.84 -5.59 -25.64
N GLU A 263 -9.35 -4.51 -26.23
CA GLU A 263 -8.76 -3.16 -26.11
C GLU A 263 -8.65 -2.68 -24.66
N ALA A 264 -9.55 -3.15 -23.78
CA ALA A 264 -9.53 -2.85 -22.35
C ALA A 264 -8.59 -3.79 -21.56
N GLY A 265 -7.81 -4.64 -22.23
CA GLY A 265 -6.87 -5.55 -21.58
C GLY A 265 -7.55 -6.71 -20.85
N THR A 266 -8.80 -7.05 -21.20
CA THR A 266 -9.61 -8.07 -20.52
C THR A 266 -9.86 -9.29 -21.41
N ALA A 267 -9.85 -10.49 -20.80
CA ALA A 267 -10.27 -11.74 -21.43
C ALA A 267 -11.10 -12.63 -20.47
N THR A 268 -11.82 -13.61 -21.02
CA THR A 268 -12.51 -14.60 -20.18
C THR A 268 -11.54 -15.70 -19.75
N SER A 269 -11.72 -16.26 -18.55
CA SER A 269 -10.90 -17.39 -18.09
C SER A 269 -11.04 -18.62 -19.00
N GLY A 270 -12.19 -18.79 -19.65
CA GLY A 270 -12.41 -19.84 -20.64
C GLY A 270 -11.60 -19.65 -21.92
N ALA A 271 -11.51 -18.41 -22.41
CA ALA A 271 -10.68 -18.08 -23.58
C ALA A 271 -9.20 -18.33 -23.31
N ILE A 272 -8.70 -17.93 -22.13
CA ILE A 272 -7.31 -18.18 -21.74
C ILE A 272 -7.03 -19.69 -21.65
N ALA A 273 -7.95 -20.47 -21.08
CA ALA A 273 -7.82 -21.93 -21.02
C ALA A 273 -7.82 -22.58 -22.41
N HIS A 274 -8.64 -22.07 -23.34
CA HIS A 274 -8.66 -22.52 -24.73
C HIS A 274 -7.33 -22.23 -25.43
N GLU A 275 -6.80 -21.01 -25.27
CA GLU A 275 -5.51 -20.60 -25.84
C GLU A 275 -4.37 -21.50 -25.35
N LEU A 276 -4.32 -21.75 -24.04
CA LEU A 276 -3.34 -22.63 -23.41
C LEU A 276 -3.65 -24.13 -23.55
N LYS A 277 -4.69 -24.50 -24.31
CA LYS A 277 -5.12 -25.89 -24.55
C LYS A 277 -5.24 -26.71 -23.24
N THR A 278 -5.80 -26.10 -22.22
CA THR A 278 -5.97 -26.67 -20.88
C THR A 278 -7.37 -26.38 -20.32
N THR A 279 -7.59 -26.67 -19.04
CA THR A 279 -8.86 -26.40 -18.36
C THR A 279 -8.74 -25.21 -17.41
N THR A 280 -9.85 -24.51 -17.16
CA THR A 280 -9.91 -23.44 -16.17
C THR A 280 -9.54 -23.91 -14.76
N THR A 281 -9.89 -25.17 -14.42
CA THR A 281 -9.49 -25.80 -13.16
C THR A 281 -7.98 -25.92 -13.03
N SER A 282 -7.28 -26.35 -14.09
CA SER A 282 -5.81 -26.44 -14.13
C SER A 282 -5.12 -25.08 -13.95
N LEU A 283 -5.75 -24.01 -14.44
CA LEU A 283 -5.22 -22.65 -14.34
C LEU A 283 -5.60 -21.92 -13.05
N SER A 284 -6.43 -22.53 -12.18
CA SER A 284 -6.99 -21.84 -11.01
C SER A 284 -5.90 -21.39 -10.04
N GLU A 285 -4.89 -22.24 -9.78
CA GLU A 285 -3.76 -21.89 -8.91
C GLU A 285 -2.87 -20.80 -9.52
N VAL A 286 -2.55 -20.90 -10.81
CA VAL A 286 -1.75 -19.89 -11.53
C VAL A 286 -2.44 -18.53 -11.48
N ARG A 287 -3.76 -18.51 -11.79
CA ARG A 287 -4.59 -17.31 -11.70
C ARG A 287 -4.62 -16.73 -10.28
N ALA A 288 -4.78 -17.58 -9.26
CA ALA A 288 -4.80 -17.12 -7.87
C ALA A 288 -3.48 -16.45 -7.48
N ARG A 289 -2.34 -17.06 -7.85
CA ARG A 289 -1.01 -16.46 -7.59
C ARG A 289 -0.79 -15.14 -8.33
N LEU A 290 -1.22 -15.03 -9.59
CA LEU A 290 -1.10 -13.78 -10.34
C LEU A 290 -1.98 -12.65 -9.77
N LEU A 291 -3.16 -12.98 -9.23
CA LEU A 291 -4.00 -12.02 -8.48
C LEU A 291 -3.32 -11.58 -7.19
N GLU A 292 -2.71 -12.52 -6.46
CA GLU A 292 -1.95 -12.24 -5.24
C GLU A 292 -0.73 -11.37 -5.50
N GLN A 293 -0.08 -11.53 -6.65
CA GLN A 293 1.03 -10.71 -7.10
C GLN A 293 0.59 -9.36 -7.70
N GLY A 294 -0.72 -9.14 -7.88
CA GLY A 294 -1.25 -7.89 -8.44
C GLY A 294 -0.92 -7.66 -9.91
N LEU A 295 -0.62 -8.72 -10.67
CA LEU A 295 -0.31 -8.64 -12.11
C LEU A 295 -1.55 -8.74 -12.99
N ILE A 296 -2.60 -9.34 -12.45
CA ILE A 296 -3.93 -9.40 -13.07
C ILE A 296 -4.99 -8.96 -12.06
N ASP A 297 -6.12 -8.53 -12.58
CA ASP A 297 -7.34 -8.24 -11.83
C ASP A 297 -8.52 -9.07 -12.33
N ALA A 298 -9.57 -9.18 -11.52
CA ALA A 298 -10.81 -9.90 -11.85
C ALA A 298 -12.02 -8.96 -11.79
N PRO A 299 -12.19 -8.05 -12.76
CA PRO A 299 -13.18 -6.97 -12.68
C PRO A 299 -14.63 -7.47 -12.70
N ARG A 300 -14.87 -8.64 -13.33
CA ARG A 300 -16.15 -9.34 -13.32
C ARG A 300 -15.94 -10.84 -13.15
N HIS A 301 -16.97 -11.52 -12.65
CA HIS A 301 -16.96 -12.97 -12.51
C HIS A 301 -16.64 -13.66 -13.86
N GLY A 302 -15.63 -14.53 -13.87
CA GLY A 302 -15.20 -15.26 -15.07
C GLY A 302 -14.29 -14.48 -16.03
N THR A 303 -13.95 -13.23 -15.72
CA THR A 303 -13.02 -12.41 -16.51
C THR A 303 -11.73 -12.12 -15.75
N VAL A 304 -10.69 -11.82 -16.51
CA VAL A 304 -9.36 -11.44 -16.03
C VAL A 304 -8.83 -10.30 -16.88
N ALA A 305 -8.19 -9.31 -16.27
CA ALA A 305 -7.56 -8.20 -16.95
C ALA A 305 -6.10 -8.03 -16.50
N LEU A 306 -5.24 -7.49 -17.36
CA LEU A 306 -3.91 -7.04 -16.94
C LEU A 306 -4.05 -5.86 -15.97
N ALA A 307 -3.35 -5.90 -14.84
CA ALA A 307 -3.50 -4.89 -13.80
C ALA A 307 -2.56 -3.68 -13.97
N LEU A 308 -1.49 -3.84 -14.76
CA LEU A 308 -0.44 -2.83 -14.94
C LEU A 308 -0.51 -2.21 -16.35
N PRO A 309 -0.40 -0.87 -16.48
CA PRO A 309 -0.37 -0.20 -17.77
C PRO A 309 0.89 -0.58 -18.56
N TYR A 310 0.79 -0.68 -19.88
CA TYR A 310 1.88 -1.09 -20.79
C TYR A 310 2.45 -2.51 -20.56
N LEU A 311 1.86 -3.32 -19.67
CA LEU A 311 2.33 -4.68 -19.43
C LEU A 311 2.13 -5.58 -20.66
N ARG A 312 1.04 -5.39 -21.41
CA ARG A 312 0.81 -6.07 -22.70
C ARG A 312 1.96 -5.81 -23.67
N ASP A 313 2.29 -4.54 -23.88
CA ASP A 313 3.33 -4.13 -24.83
C ASP A 313 4.69 -4.66 -24.39
N TYR A 314 4.98 -4.60 -23.08
CA TYR A 314 6.18 -5.18 -22.50
C TYR A 314 6.30 -6.69 -22.74
N LEU A 315 5.21 -7.45 -22.59
CA LEU A 315 5.19 -8.89 -22.83
C LEU A 315 5.38 -9.22 -24.32
N HIS A 316 4.78 -8.46 -25.23
CA HIS A 316 4.95 -8.68 -26.68
C HIS A 316 6.34 -8.29 -27.18
N ALA A 317 6.97 -7.29 -26.58
CA ALA A 317 8.36 -6.92 -26.86
C ALA A 317 9.39 -7.92 -26.31
N GLY A 318 8.94 -9.06 -25.72
CA GLY A 318 9.81 -10.16 -25.31
C GLY A 318 10.50 -10.00 -23.96
N GLY A 319 10.35 -8.86 -23.27
CA GLY A 319 10.98 -8.55 -21.97
C GLY A 319 12.51 -8.57 -22.00
N GLU A 320 13.18 -7.51 -21.52
CA GLU A 320 14.66 -7.31 -21.50
C GLU A 320 15.42 -7.46 -22.86
N GLN A 321 14.90 -8.16 -23.87
CA GLN A 321 15.60 -8.56 -25.09
C GLN A 321 15.46 -7.60 -26.28
N THR A 322 14.92 -6.38 -26.12
CA THR A 322 14.73 -5.48 -27.29
C THR A 322 15.03 -4.00 -27.05
N TYR A 323 15.74 -3.62 -25.99
CA TYR A 323 15.99 -2.18 -25.72
C TYR A 323 17.44 -1.85 -25.32
N VAL A 324 18.39 -2.69 -25.73
CA VAL A 324 19.82 -2.32 -25.74
C VAL A 324 20.37 -2.63 -27.14
N ASP A 325 20.12 -1.72 -28.07
CA ASP A 325 20.94 -1.51 -29.27
C ASP A 325 21.11 -0.01 -29.48
#